data_AF-A0A0Q3UXC5-F1
#
_entry.id   AF-A0A0Q3UXC5-F1
#
_cell.length_a   1.000
_cell.length_b   1.000
_cell.length_c   1.000
_cell.angle_alpha   90.00
_cell.angle_beta   90.00
_cell.angle_gamma   90.00
#
_symmetry.space_group_name_H-M   'P 1'
#
loop_
_entity.id
_entity.type
_entity.pdbx_description
1 polymer ?
#
loop_
_entity_poly.entity_id
_entity_poly.type
_entity_poly.pdbx_seq_one_letter_code
_entity_poly.pdbx_strand_id
1 'polypeptide(L)'
;MARGARLLLVLALLAALLAVVLQLYRLRKPRLWTVEELSVYNGTDEGLPILLGILGSVFDVTKGRSHYGPGGGYHHFAGRDASRAFVSGNFT
;
A
#
# COMPACT_ATOMS: atom_id res chain seq x y z
N MET A 1 35.21 30.15 22.37
CA MET A 1 35.08 28.70 22.04
C MET A 1 33.65 28.14 22.15
N ALA A 2 32.84 28.51 23.16
CA ALA A 2 31.51 27.88 23.37
C ALA A 2 30.38 28.23 22.35
N ARG A 3 30.44 29.37 21.66
CA ARG A 3 29.38 29.79 20.70
C ARG A 3 29.37 28.94 19.42
N GLY A 4 30.55 28.53 18.94
CA GLY A 4 30.67 27.66 17.76
C GLY A 4 30.07 26.26 18.02
N ALA A 5 30.33 25.69 19.19
CA ALA A 5 29.78 24.38 19.58
C ALA A 5 28.25 24.39 19.66
N ARG A 6 27.64 25.46 20.19
CA ARG A 6 26.17 25.61 20.23
C ARG A 6 25.55 25.71 18.84
N LEU A 7 26.16 26.46 17.93
CA LEU A 7 25.69 26.57 16.55
C LEU A 7 25.73 25.21 15.84
N LEU A 8 26.83 24.48 15.98
CA LEU A 8 26.98 23.14 15.40
C LEU A 8 25.95 22.14 15.98
N LEU A 9 25.69 22.19 17.28
CA LEU A 9 24.65 21.37 17.93
C LEU A 9 23.25 21.68 17.39
N VAL A 10 22.91 22.97 17.25
CA VAL A 10 21.60 23.38 16.71
C VAL A 10 21.46 22.93 15.26
N LEU A 11 22.49 23.12 14.42
CA LEU A 11 22.47 22.66 13.03
C LEU A 11 22.34 21.13 12.93
N ALA A 12 23.05 20.38 13.78
CA ALA A 12 22.95 18.92 13.82
C ALA A 12 21.54 18.46 14.23
N LEU A 13 20.92 19.10 15.23
CA LEU A 13 19.55 18.81 15.64
C LEU A 13 18.53 19.15 14.55
N LEU A 14 18.70 20.27 13.84
CA LEU A 14 17.85 20.65 12.71
C LEU A 14 17.99 19.67 11.53
N ALA A 15 19.21 19.25 11.21
CA ALA A 15 19.45 18.24 10.18
C ALA A 15 18.83 16.89 10.55
N ALA A 16 18.97 16.45 11.81
CA ALA A 16 18.34 15.23 12.32
C ALA A 16 16.81 15.33 12.28
N LEU A 17 16.23 16.46 12.70
CA LEU A 17 14.79 16.71 12.63
C LEU A 17 14.29 16.66 11.18
N LEU A 18 15.00 17.32 10.25
CA LEU A 18 14.68 17.28 8.82
C LEU A 18 14.75 15.84 8.28
N ALA A 19 15.79 15.08 8.63
CA ALA A 19 15.91 13.69 8.21
C ALA A 19 14.77 12.82 8.75
N VAL A 20 14.37 13.01 10.01
CA VAL A 20 13.21 12.33 10.61
C VAL A 20 11.93 12.71 9.86
N VAL A 21 11.71 14.00 9.57
CA VAL A 21 10.53 14.45 8.81
C VAL A 21 10.49 13.82 7.41
N LEU A 22 11.62 13.80 6.70
CA LEU A 22 11.72 13.17 5.38
C LEU A 22 11.49 11.65 5.43
N GLN A 23 11.97 10.97 6.48
CA GLN A 23 11.74 9.55 6.70
C GLN A 23 10.25 9.27 6.95
N LEU A 24 9.59 10.09 7.77
CA LEU A 24 8.16 9.98 8.03
C LEU A 24 7.33 10.21 6.76
N TYR A 25 7.75 11.14 5.89
CA TYR A 25 7.11 11.34 4.60
C TYR A 25 7.26 10.13 3.68
N ARG A 26 8.45 9.51 3.64
CA ARG A 26 8.67 8.26 2.89
C ARG A 26 7.80 7.11 3.37
N LEU A 27 7.64 6.94 4.69
CA LEU A 27 6.80 5.89 5.27
C LEU A 27 5.31 6.09 4.98
N ARG A 28 4.86 7.33 4.78
CA ARG A 28 3.47 7.66 4.45
C ARG A 28 3.14 7.57 2.97
N LYS A 29 4.14 7.48 2.09
CA LYS A 29 3.90 7.41 0.64
C LYS A 29 3.29 6.04 0.31
N PRO A 30 2.05 5.97 -0.19
CA PRO A 30 1.44 4.70 -0.58
C PRO A 30 2.27 4.04 -1.69
N ARG A 31 2.35 2.72 -1.66
CA ARG A 31 2.94 1.95 -2.76
C ARG A 31 2.06 2.10 -4.00
N LEU A 32 2.67 2.42 -5.14
CA LEU A 32 2.02 2.37 -6.45
C LEU A 32 2.09 0.95 -6.99
N TRP A 33 1.05 0.56 -7.71
CA TRP A 33 0.90 -0.78 -8.27
C TRP A 33 0.60 -0.68 -9.75
N THR A 34 1.35 -1.43 -10.56
CA THR A 34 0.94 -1.75 -11.93
C THR A 34 -0.11 -2.86 -11.90
N VAL A 35 -0.82 -3.02 -13.01
CA VAL A 35 -1.83 -4.09 -13.16
C VAL A 35 -1.15 -5.46 -13.09
N GLU A 36 0.02 -5.58 -13.69
CA GLU A 36 0.81 -6.79 -13.76
C GLU A 36 1.29 -7.21 -12.37
N GLU A 37 1.83 -6.27 -11.58
CA GLU A 37 2.23 -6.53 -10.19
C GLU A 37 1.06 -6.96 -9.32
N LEU A 38 -0.10 -6.29 -9.46
CA LEU A 38 -1.29 -6.62 -8.66
C LEU A 38 -1.85 -8.00 -9.01
N SER A 39 -1.77 -8.40 -10.28
CA SER A 39 -2.34 -9.66 -10.79
C SER A 39 -1.77 -10.93 -10.16
N VAL A 40 -0.56 -10.86 -9.60
CA VAL A 40 0.09 -11.97 -8.89
C VAL A 40 -0.65 -12.32 -7.59
N TYR A 41 -1.33 -11.35 -6.98
CA TYR A 41 -2.00 -11.46 -5.69
C TYR A 41 -3.49 -11.84 -5.83
N ASN A 42 -3.77 -12.78 -6.72
CA ASN A 42 -5.12 -13.25 -7.06
C ASN A 42 -5.65 -14.36 -6.13
N GLY A 43 -4.85 -14.80 -5.16
CA GLY A 43 -5.20 -15.83 -4.19
C GLY A 43 -5.04 -17.28 -4.66
N THR A 44 -4.48 -17.54 -5.85
CA THR A 44 -4.16 -18.92 -6.28
C THR A 44 -2.96 -19.50 -5.53
N ASP A 45 -2.03 -18.65 -5.11
CA ASP A 45 -0.92 -19.03 -4.22
C ASP A 45 -1.35 -18.81 -2.76
N GLU A 46 -1.16 -19.80 -1.90
CA GLU A 46 -1.46 -19.69 -0.47
C GLU A 46 -0.36 -18.96 0.32
N GLY A 47 0.86 -18.88 -0.24
CA GLY A 47 1.97 -18.14 0.35
C GLY A 47 1.87 -16.63 0.14
N LEU A 48 0.93 -16.16 -0.68
CA LEU A 48 0.73 -14.75 -1.00
C LEU A 48 -0.59 -14.21 -0.43
N PRO A 49 -0.63 -12.91 -0.05
CA PRO A 49 -1.89 -12.27 0.29
C PRO A 49 -2.79 -12.15 -0.95
N ILE A 50 -4.08 -11.97 -0.71
CA ILE A 50 -5.06 -11.65 -1.74
C ILE A 50 -5.25 -10.14 -1.74
N LEU A 51 -4.94 -9.49 -2.86
CA LEU A 51 -5.05 -8.04 -2.99
C LEU A 51 -6.19 -7.66 -3.94
N LEU A 52 -6.80 -6.51 -3.70
CA LEU A 52 -7.92 -5.98 -4.48
C LEU A 52 -7.77 -4.47 -4.67
N GLY A 53 -7.79 -4.00 -5.91
CA GLY A 53 -7.81 -2.58 -6.24
C GLY A 53 -9.23 -2.00 -6.26
N ILE A 54 -9.46 -0.87 -5.59
CA ILE A 54 -10.70 -0.08 -5.69
C ILE A 54 -10.34 1.41 -5.62
N LEU A 55 -10.76 2.16 -6.63
CA LEU A 55 -10.58 3.61 -6.78
C LEU A 55 -9.14 4.07 -6.53
N GLY A 56 -8.18 3.36 -7.12
CA GLY A 56 -6.75 3.65 -7.02
C GLY A 56 -6.11 3.25 -5.68
N SER A 57 -6.85 2.64 -4.76
CA SER A 57 -6.33 2.07 -3.51
C SER A 57 -6.27 0.55 -3.61
N VAL A 58 -5.25 -0.06 -3.00
CA VAL A 58 -5.09 -1.52 -2.94
C VAL A 58 -5.34 -2.01 -1.52
N PHE A 59 -6.25 -2.97 -1.38
CA PHE A 59 -6.69 -3.53 -0.12
C PHE A 59 -6.21 -4.98 0.01
N ASP A 60 -5.70 -5.33 1.19
CA ASP A 60 -5.48 -6.73 1.57
C ASP A 60 -6.82 -7.34 2.02
N VAL A 61 -7.33 -8.25 1.20
CA VAL A 61 -8.59 -8.95 1.42
C VAL A 61 -8.38 -10.42 1.83
N THR A 62 -7.17 -10.79 2.25
CA THR A 62 -6.80 -12.16 2.63
C THR A 62 -7.70 -12.73 3.72
N LYS A 63 -8.13 -11.91 4.69
CA LYS A 63 -9.09 -12.33 5.73
C LYS A 63 -10.44 -12.82 5.17
N GLY A 64 -10.80 -12.38 3.96
CA GLY A 64 -12.00 -12.79 3.24
C GLY A 64 -11.76 -13.88 2.19
N ARG A 65 -10.78 -14.77 2.38
CA ARG A 65 -10.41 -15.82 1.42
C ARG A 65 -11.59 -16.69 0.95
N SER A 66 -12.59 -16.92 1.78
CA SER A 66 -13.84 -17.61 1.39
C SER A 66 -14.61 -16.91 0.25
N HIS A 67 -14.42 -15.59 0.10
CA HIS A 67 -15.06 -14.78 -0.94
C HIS A 67 -14.13 -14.51 -2.12
N TYR A 68 -12.87 -14.16 -1.85
CA TYR A 68 -11.92 -13.69 -2.86
C TYR A 68 -10.90 -14.76 -3.32
N GLY A 69 -10.74 -15.83 -2.55
CA GLY A 69 -9.88 -16.95 -2.93
C GLY A 69 -10.55 -17.88 -3.97
N PRO A 70 -9.81 -18.86 -4.50
CA PRO A 70 -10.34 -19.81 -5.47
C PRO A 70 -11.64 -20.47 -5.01
N GLY A 71 -12.66 -20.47 -5.88
CA GLY A 71 -14.01 -20.98 -5.58
C GLY A 71 -14.94 -19.99 -4.87
N GLY A 72 -14.43 -18.84 -4.40
CA GLY A 72 -15.24 -17.77 -3.84
C GLY A 72 -15.97 -16.94 -4.91
N GLY A 73 -17.17 -16.45 -4.59
CA GLY A 73 -18.00 -15.69 -5.54
C GLY A 73 -17.38 -14.39 -6.04
N TYR A 74 -16.42 -13.82 -5.30
CA TYR A 74 -15.70 -12.59 -5.66
C TYR A 74 -14.26 -12.85 -6.13
N HIS A 75 -13.92 -14.11 -6.40
CA HIS A 75 -12.57 -14.49 -6.83
C HIS A 75 -12.10 -13.75 -8.09
N HIS A 76 -13.02 -13.46 -9.01
CA HIS A 76 -12.72 -12.76 -10.25
C HIS A 76 -12.25 -11.31 -10.07
N PHE A 77 -12.36 -10.73 -8.87
CA PHE A 77 -11.80 -9.43 -8.52
C PHE A 77 -10.39 -9.51 -7.91
N ALA A 78 -9.97 -10.67 -7.42
CA ALA A 78 -8.67 -10.82 -6.77
C ALA A 78 -7.53 -10.53 -7.76
N GLY A 79 -6.55 -9.75 -7.30
CA GLY A 79 -5.43 -9.28 -8.10
C GLY A 79 -5.80 -8.26 -9.19
N ARG A 80 -6.96 -7.61 -9.10
CA ARG A 80 -7.44 -6.68 -10.14
C ARG A 80 -7.94 -5.36 -9.56
N ASP A 81 -8.06 -4.37 -10.42
CA ASP A 81 -8.83 -3.16 -10.13
C ASP A 81 -10.32 -3.41 -10.40
N ALA A 82 -11.10 -3.51 -9.33
CA ALA A 82 -12.53 -3.73 -9.36
C ALA A 82 -13.35 -2.43 -9.35
N SER A 83 -12.70 -1.26 -9.49
CA SER A 83 -13.36 0.06 -9.44
C SER A 83 -14.65 0.12 -10.25
N ARG A 84 -14.65 -0.40 -11.49
CA ARG A 84 -15.83 -0.37 -12.35
C ARG A 84 -17.04 -1.07 -11.71
N ALA A 85 -16.82 -2.26 -11.14
CA ALA A 85 -17.89 -3.03 -10.53
C ALA A 85 -18.43 -2.35 -9.26
N PHE A 86 -17.53 -1.86 -8.40
CA PHE A 86 -17.91 -1.18 -7.16
C PHE A 86 -18.57 0.19 -7.37
N VAL A 87 -18.23 0.90 -8.47
CA VAL A 87 -18.88 2.17 -8.83
C VAL A 87 -20.23 1.94 -9.49
N SER A 88 -20.33 0.95 -10.39
CA SER A 88 -21.56 0.72 -11.16
C SER A 88 -22.59 -0.17 -10.46
N GLY A 89 -22.17 -0.94 -9.44
CA GLY A 89 -22.98 -2.00 -8.84
C GLY A 89 -23.14 -3.24 -9.74
N ASN A 90 -22.45 -3.30 -10.88
CA ASN A 90 -22.46 -4.46 -11.76
C ASN A 90 -21.26 -5.36 -11.48
N PHE A 91 -21.51 -6.53 -10.87
CA PHE A 91 -20.51 -7.52 -10.48
C PHE A 91 -20.44 -8.72 -11.43
N THR A 92 -20.93 -8.56 -12.66
CA THR A 92 -20.90 -9.57 -13.74
C THR A 92 -19.97 -9.18 -14.87
#